data_AF-A0A1Y0FUD0-F1
#
_entry.id   AF-A0A1Y0FUD0-F1
#
_cell.length_a   1.000
_cell.length_b   1.000
_cell.length_c   1.000
_cell.angle_alpha   90.00
_cell.angle_beta   90.00
_cell.angle_gamma   90.00
#
_symmetry.space_group_name_H-M   'P 1'
#
loop_
_entity.id
_entity.type
_entity.pdbx_description
1 polymer ?
#
loop_
_entity_poly.entity_id
_entity_poly.type
_entity_poly.pdbx_seq_one_letter_code
_entity_poly.pdbx_strand_id
1 'polypeptide(L)'
;MEPGELVHQAAPGVYQRADSAGNWHRLNITTASDQNTKIGRDLKQRIGNIVDSLAVAKQLIKVNDGGKVWLGSESVNVLQILSDLIQVVADIANTASSHTHPYTDNGSPMNTQAPNQSEAFSGQKSSANGLTSRLDPVIDV
;
A
#
# COMPACT_ATOMS: atom_id res chain seq x y z
N MET A 1 13.88 -40.36 42.38
CA MET A 1 14.93 -40.97 41.55
C MET A 1 14.63 -42.44 41.53
N GLU A 2 14.24 -42.97 40.37
CA GLU A 2 14.02 -44.41 40.26
C GLU A 2 15.38 -45.13 40.35
N PRO A 3 15.46 -46.32 40.97
CA PRO A 3 16.69 -47.09 41.03
C PRO A 3 17.26 -47.37 39.62
N GLY A 4 18.50 -46.96 39.35
CA GLY A 4 19.20 -47.20 38.07
C GLY A 4 19.28 -46.01 37.10
N GLU A 5 18.73 -44.85 37.46
CA GLU A 5 18.80 -43.64 36.64
C GLU A 5 20.19 -42.97 36.72
N LEU A 6 20.84 -42.72 35.58
CA LEU A 6 22.15 -42.04 35.51
C LEU A 6 21.96 -40.53 35.38
N VAL A 7 22.71 -39.76 36.20
CA VAL A 7 22.72 -38.29 36.17
C VAL A 7 24.13 -37.81 35.83
N HIS A 8 24.26 -37.05 34.74
CA HIS A 8 25.50 -36.37 34.37
C HIS A 8 25.40 -34.88 34.66
N GLN A 9 26.33 -34.35 35.43
CA GLN A 9 26.40 -32.93 35.75
C GLN A 9 27.33 -32.23 34.76
N ALA A 10 26.75 -31.45 33.83
CA ALA A 10 27.53 -30.72 32.84
C ALA A 10 28.07 -29.39 33.39
N ALA A 11 27.35 -28.77 34.32
CA ALA A 11 27.73 -27.56 35.03
C ALA A 11 27.02 -27.51 36.41
N PRO A 12 27.46 -26.67 37.36
CA PRO A 12 26.75 -26.50 38.64
C PRO A 12 25.27 -26.17 38.41
N GLY A 13 24.37 -27.01 38.96
CA GLY A 13 22.92 -26.87 38.80
C GLY A 13 22.31 -27.41 37.49
N VAL A 14 23.12 -27.85 36.51
CA VAL A 14 22.63 -28.43 35.24
C VAL A 14 22.85 -29.93 35.23
N TYR A 15 21.76 -30.68 35.38
CA TYR A 15 21.75 -32.14 35.41
C TYR A 15 21.09 -32.69 34.14
N GLN A 16 21.77 -33.60 33.47
CA GLN A 16 21.23 -34.35 32.33
C GLN A 16 20.95 -35.79 32.79
N ARG A 17 19.76 -36.29 32.47
CA ARG A 17 19.29 -37.62 32.88
C ARG A 17 19.31 -38.58 31.70
N ALA A 18 19.79 -39.79 31.91
CA ALA A 18 19.68 -40.89 30.96
C ALA A 18 18.75 -41.98 31.50
N ASP A 19 17.97 -42.61 30.62
CA ASP A 19 17.11 -43.75 30.97
C ASP A 19 17.95 -45.01 31.30
N SER A 20 17.28 -46.08 31.73
CA SER A 20 17.91 -47.37 32.07
C SER A 20 18.55 -48.09 30.87
N ALA A 21 18.31 -47.63 29.64
CA ALA A 21 18.94 -48.10 28.42
C ALA A 21 20.14 -47.22 27.99
N GLY A 22 20.45 -46.16 28.74
CA GLY A 22 21.55 -45.23 28.45
C GLY A 22 21.20 -44.14 27.43
N ASN A 23 19.92 -43.98 27.06
CA ASN A 23 19.51 -42.89 26.19
C ASN A 23 19.36 -41.60 26.98
N TRP A 24 19.96 -40.53 26.45
CA TRP A 24 19.80 -39.19 26.99
C TRP A 24 18.39 -38.69 26.74
N HIS A 25 17.69 -38.29 27.82
CA HIS A 25 16.47 -37.52 27.69
C HIS A 25 16.81 -36.11 27.21
N ARG A 26 16.86 -35.93 25.89
CA ARG A 26 16.90 -34.61 25.26
C ARG A 26 15.53 -33.97 25.42
N LEU A 27 15.34 -33.26 26.53
CA LEU A 27 14.34 -32.20 26.58
C LEU A 27 14.72 -31.18 25.50
N ASN A 28 13.82 -30.94 24.54
CA ASN A 28 13.93 -29.81 23.63
C ASN A 28 13.81 -28.50 24.44
N ILE A 29 14.88 -28.16 25.16
CA ILE A 29 15.01 -26.89 25.87
C ILE A 29 15.17 -25.85 24.77
N THR A 30 14.05 -25.22 24.44
CA THR A 30 14.06 -24.00 23.64
C THR A 30 14.68 -22.94 24.55
N THR A 31 15.79 -22.33 24.15
CA THR A 31 16.42 -21.32 25.00
C THR A 31 15.47 -20.11 25.13
N ALA A 32 15.63 -19.32 26.20
CA ALA A 32 14.87 -18.07 26.33
C ALA A 32 15.05 -17.16 25.09
N SER A 33 16.24 -17.20 24.47
CA SER A 33 16.54 -16.50 23.22
C SER A 33 15.70 -17.00 22.04
N ASP A 34 15.54 -18.32 21.89
CA ASP A 34 14.75 -18.92 20.82
C ASP A 34 13.25 -18.59 20.98
N GLN A 35 12.76 -18.64 22.22
CA GLN A 35 11.38 -18.24 22.53
C GLN A 35 11.16 -16.76 22.22
N ASN A 36 12.07 -15.89 22.64
CA ASN A 36 11.99 -14.45 22.38
C ASN A 36 11.98 -14.16 20.87
N THR A 37 12.81 -14.87 20.09
CA THR A 37 12.86 -14.73 18.63
C THR A 37 11.57 -15.24 17.97
N LYS A 38 11.03 -16.39 18.42
CA LYS A 38 9.78 -16.95 17.90
C LYS A 38 8.60 -16.02 18.19
N ILE A 39 8.49 -15.54 19.42
CA ILE A 39 7.45 -14.58 19.84
C ILE A 39 7.59 -13.29 19.02
N GLY A 40 8.80 -12.76 18.86
CA GLY A 40 9.04 -11.56 18.06
C GLY A 40 8.59 -11.71 16.60
N ARG A 41 8.82 -12.87 15.98
CA ARG A 41 8.31 -13.16 14.62
C ARG A 41 6.80 -13.29 14.58
N ASP A 42 6.20 -14.03 15.52
CA ASP A 42 4.74 -14.24 15.57
C ASP A 42 4.00 -12.91 15.79
N LEU A 43 4.52 -12.05 16.68
CA LEU A 43 3.99 -10.72 16.90
C LEU A 43 4.09 -9.86 15.64
N LYS A 44 5.23 -9.84 14.94
CA LYS A 44 5.36 -9.10 13.68
C LYS A 44 4.35 -9.57 12.63
N GLN A 45 4.17 -10.89 12.49
CA GLN A 45 3.21 -11.45 11.53
C GLN A 45 1.77 -11.10 11.93
N ARG A 46 1.40 -11.24 13.21
CA ARG A 46 0.06 -10.88 13.71
C ARG A 46 -0.24 -9.40 13.54
N ILE A 47 0.73 -8.52 13.81
CA ILE A 47 0.59 -7.07 13.61
C ILE A 47 0.33 -6.78 12.13
N GLY A 48 1.11 -7.37 11.22
CA GLY A 48 0.87 -7.26 9.78
C GLY A 48 -0.54 -7.71 9.39
N ASN A 49 -0.96 -8.89 9.83
CA ASN A 49 -2.29 -9.41 9.56
C ASN A 49 -3.42 -8.52 10.13
N ILE A 50 -3.21 -7.86 11.28
CA ILE A 50 -4.18 -6.91 11.85
C ILE A 50 -4.26 -5.65 10.98
N VAL A 51 -3.12 -5.12 10.54
CA VAL A 51 -3.08 -3.98 9.62
C VAL A 51 -3.82 -4.31 8.32
N ASP A 52 -3.57 -5.48 7.76
CA ASP A 52 -4.24 -5.96 6.53
C ASP A 52 -5.74 -6.20 6.76
N SER A 53 -6.11 -6.86 7.86
CA SER A 53 -7.53 -7.11 8.19
C SER A 53 -8.30 -5.81 8.44
N LEU A 54 -7.64 -4.81 9.03
CA LEU A 54 -8.22 -3.49 9.23
C LEU A 54 -8.36 -2.73 7.92
N ALA A 55 -7.42 -2.88 6.98
CA ALA A 55 -7.51 -2.33 5.63
C ALA A 55 -8.69 -2.90 4.84
N VAL A 56 -8.92 -4.21 4.96
CA VAL A 56 -10.06 -4.89 4.35
C VAL A 56 -11.38 -4.41 4.99
N ALA A 57 -11.39 -4.20 6.31
CA ALA A 57 -12.60 -3.83 7.05
C ALA A 57 -12.93 -2.32 7.05
N LYS A 58 -11.94 -1.44 6.89
CA LYS A 58 -12.09 0.01 7.00
C LYS A 58 -11.26 0.69 5.91
N GLN A 59 -11.87 1.62 5.17
CA GLN A 59 -11.19 2.50 4.21
C GLN A 59 -9.87 3.00 4.81
N LEU A 60 -8.75 2.52 4.27
CA LEU A 60 -7.43 2.65 4.89
C LEU A 60 -6.83 4.02 4.54
N ILE A 61 -6.15 4.66 5.49
CA ILE A 61 -5.14 5.69 5.21
C ILE A 61 -3.79 5.03 5.45
N LYS A 62 -3.08 4.62 4.40
CA LYS A 62 -1.71 4.11 4.48
C LYS A 62 -0.75 5.24 4.22
N VAL A 63 0.28 5.38 5.03
CA VAL A 63 1.41 6.27 4.75
C VAL A 63 2.66 5.41 4.62
N ASN A 64 3.26 5.40 3.43
CA ASN A 64 4.51 4.67 3.17
C ASN A 64 5.73 5.58 3.38
N ASP A 65 6.88 4.96 3.60
CA ASP A 65 8.17 5.65 3.75
C ASP A 65 8.44 6.55 2.52
N GLY A 66 8.40 7.87 2.75
CA GLY A 66 8.43 8.89 1.69
C GLY A 66 7.23 9.86 1.71
N GLY A 67 6.24 9.65 2.59
CA GLY A 67 5.10 10.56 2.76
C GLY A 67 3.99 10.38 1.73
N LYS A 68 4.03 9.28 0.96
CA LYS A 68 2.97 8.90 0.01
C LYS A 68 1.78 8.30 0.76
N VAL A 69 0.58 8.59 0.28
CA VAL A 69 -0.69 8.25 0.91
C VAL A 69 -1.50 7.33 0.00
N TRP A 70 -2.06 6.28 0.59
CA TRP A 70 -3.12 5.47 0.00
C TRP A 70 -4.41 5.70 0.77
N LEU A 71 -5.50 6.06 0.07
CA LEU A 71 -6.82 6.19 0.67
C LEU A 71 -7.80 5.23 -0.03
N GLY A 72 -8.23 4.17 0.64
CA GLY A 72 -9.24 3.25 0.09
C GLY A 72 -9.01 1.78 0.41
N SER A 73 -9.25 0.90 -0.57
CA SER A 73 -9.05 -0.56 -0.47
C SER A 73 -7.78 -0.99 -1.20
N GLU A 74 -7.39 -2.26 -1.11
CA GLU A 74 -6.24 -2.82 -1.87
C GLU A 74 -6.34 -2.55 -3.39
N SER A 75 -7.55 -2.51 -3.94
CA SER A 75 -7.79 -2.30 -5.37
C SER A 75 -8.18 -0.87 -5.75
N VAL A 76 -8.37 0.03 -4.79
CA VAL A 76 -8.87 1.39 -5.04
C VAL A 76 -8.10 2.39 -4.20
N ASN A 77 -7.34 3.26 -4.88
CA ASN A 77 -6.78 4.47 -4.30
C ASN A 77 -7.60 5.70 -4.76
N VAL A 78 -8.31 6.33 -3.82
CA VAL A 78 -9.12 7.53 -4.05
C VAL A 78 -8.27 8.69 -4.58
N LEU A 79 -6.99 8.79 -4.18
CA LEU A 79 -6.12 9.86 -4.67
C LEU A 79 -5.77 9.66 -6.16
N GLN A 80 -5.65 8.41 -6.60
CA GLN A 80 -5.48 8.10 -8.03
C GLN A 80 -6.73 8.49 -8.82
N ILE A 81 -7.93 8.12 -8.34
CA ILE A 81 -9.19 8.51 -8.97
C ILE A 81 -9.32 10.04 -9.04
N LEU A 82 -8.89 10.76 -8.00
CA LEU A 82 -8.90 12.21 -7.99
C LEU A 82 -7.94 12.80 -9.04
N SER A 83 -6.73 12.23 -9.19
CA SER A 83 -5.79 12.64 -10.23
C SER A 83 -6.37 12.41 -11.64
N ASP A 84 -6.94 11.22 -11.87
CA ASP A 84 -7.60 10.87 -13.13
C ASP A 84 -8.76 11.82 -13.44
N LEU A 85 -9.56 12.19 -12.43
CA LEU A 85 -10.65 13.15 -12.59
C LEU A 85 -10.12 14.54 -12.98
N ILE A 86 -9.04 15.02 -12.35
CA ILE A 86 -8.42 16.30 -12.71
C ILE A 86 -7.92 16.25 -14.16
N GLN A 87 -7.35 15.12 -14.60
CA GLN A 87 -6.92 14.94 -15.98
C GLN A 87 -8.12 14.96 -16.96
N VAL A 88 -9.24 14.31 -16.63
CA VAL A 88 -10.47 14.38 -17.44
C VAL A 88 -10.96 15.84 -17.57
N VAL A 89 -10.88 16.63 -16.50
CA VAL A 89 -11.22 18.08 -16.57
C VAL A 89 -10.26 18.83 -17.50
N ALA A 90 -8.96 18.53 -17.46
CA ALA A 90 -7.98 19.14 -18.36
C ALA A 90 -8.27 18.79 -19.84
N ASP A 91 -8.66 17.55 -20.10
CA ASP A 91 -9.01 17.06 -21.45
C ASP A 91 -10.31 17.67 -21.97
N ILE A 92 -11.32 17.83 -21.10
CA ILE A 92 -12.55 18.56 -21.44
C ILE A 92 -12.22 20.02 -21.77
N ALA A 93 -11.40 20.69 -20.97
CA ALA A 93 -10.99 22.07 -21.26
C ALA A 93 -10.21 22.18 -22.58
N ASN A 94 -9.34 21.21 -22.88
CA ASN A 94 -8.64 21.13 -24.16
C ASN A 94 -9.58 20.92 -25.36
N THR A 95 -10.60 20.08 -25.18
CA THR A 95 -11.64 19.86 -26.20
C THR A 95 -12.47 21.12 -26.39
N ALA A 96 -12.88 21.76 -25.30
CA ALA A 96 -13.67 22.99 -25.33
C ALA A 96 -12.91 24.15 -26.00
N SER A 97 -11.59 24.27 -25.81
CA SER A 97 -10.78 25.35 -26.41
C SER A 97 -10.71 25.27 -27.94
N SER A 98 -10.96 24.10 -28.52
CA SER A 98 -10.83 23.84 -29.96
C SER A 98 -12.12 23.38 -30.63
N HIS A 99 -13.25 23.33 -29.91
CA HIS A 99 -14.51 22.87 -30.48
C HIS A 99 -15.03 23.84 -31.55
N THR A 100 -15.75 23.29 -32.53
CA THR A 100 -16.36 24.05 -33.63
C THR A 100 -17.76 23.53 -33.90
N HIS A 101 -18.61 24.35 -34.52
CA HIS A 101 -19.96 23.97 -34.93
C HIS A 101 -20.06 23.87 -36.47
N PRO A 102 -20.69 22.81 -37.00
CA PRO A 102 -20.93 22.70 -38.43
C PRO A 102 -22.03 23.65 -38.89
N TYR A 103 -21.87 24.20 -40.10
CA TYR A 103 -22.89 25.00 -40.78
C TYR A 103 -22.72 24.92 -42.30
N THR A 104 -23.63 25.55 -43.06
CA THR A 104 -23.53 25.64 -44.52
C THR A 104 -23.48 27.09 -44.97
N ASP A 105 -22.53 27.41 -45.86
CA ASP A 105 -22.43 28.72 -46.52
C ASP A 105 -22.55 28.53 -48.04
N ASN A 106 -23.55 29.17 -48.64
CA ASN A 106 -23.87 29.05 -50.07
C ASN A 106 -23.89 27.59 -50.60
N GLY A 107 -24.41 26.65 -49.80
CA GLY A 107 -24.50 25.22 -50.14
C GLY A 107 -23.24 24.39 -49.86
N SER A 108 -22.15 25.00 -49.39
CA SER A 108 -20.91 24.29 -49.02
C SER A 108 -20.87 24.03 -47.51
N PRO A 109 -20.48 22.81 -47.05
CA PRO A 109 -20.30 22.52 -45.63
C PRO A 109 -19.07 23.24 -45.08
N MET A 110 -19.24 23.90 -43.95
CA MET A 110 -18.24 24.71 -43.26
C MET A 110 -18.29 24.43 -41.76
N ASN A 111 -17.28 24.87 -41.01
CA ASN A 111 -17.28 24.88 -39.55
C ASN A 111 -16.97 26.29 -39.05
N THR A 112 -17.52 26.65 -37.90
CA THR A 112 -17.11 27.88 -37.20
C THR A 112 -15.62 27.84 -36.88
N GLN A 113 -15.06 29.01 -36.56
CA GLN A 113 -13.77 29.05 -35.88
C GLN A 113 -13.89 28.51 -34.45
N ALA A 114 -12.74 28.30 -33.81
CA ALA A 114 -12.67 28.00 -32.39
C ALA A 114 -13.34 29.12 -31.56
N PRO A 115 -13.75 28.85 -30.31
CA PRO A 115 -14.45 29.82 -29.49
C PRO A 115 -13.55 31.02 -29.17
N ASN A 116 -14.14 32.20 -29.01
CA ASN A 116 -13.39 33.38 -28.58
C ASN A 116 -12.85 33.26 -27.14
N GLN A 117 -13.31 32.27 -26.37
CA GLN A 117 -12.76 31.88 -25.05
C GLN A 117 -11.68 30.78 -25.12
N SER A 118 -11.16 30.44 -26.31
CA SER A 118 -10.16 29.38 -26.47
C SER A 118 -8.95 29.50 -25.52
N GLU A 119 -8.46 30.73 -25.33
CA GLU A 119 -7.37 31.02 -24.40
C GLU A 119 -7.76 30.76 -22.93
N ALA A 120 -8.98 31.12 -22.54
CA ALA A 120 -9.47 30.89 -21.18
C ALA A 120 -9.59 29.39 -20.86
N PHE A 121 -10.13 28.59 -21.80
CA PHE A 121 -10.19 27.14 -21.67
C PHE A 121 -8.79 26.51 -21.59
N SER A 122 -7.85 26.99 -22.41
CA SER A 122 -6.44 26.55 -22.34
C SER A 122 -5.78 26.91 -21.00
N GLY A 123 -6.14 28.05 -20.41
CA GLY A 123 -5.74 28.44 -19.06
C GLY A 123 -6.31 27.52 -17.96
N GLN A 124 -7.56 27.06 -18.12
CA GLN A 124 -8.17 26.09 -17.20
C GLN A 124 -7.50 24.72 -17.26
N LYS A 125 -7.17 24.24 -18.47
CA LYS A 125 -6.33 23.03 -18.66
C LYS A 125 -5.00 23.18 -17.91
N SER A 126 -4.34 24.32 -18.05
CA SER A 126 -3.06 24.58 -17.39
C SER A 126 -3.20 24.59 -15.86
N SER A 127 -4.30 25.15 -15.35
CA SER A 127 -4.63 25.10 -13.92
C SER A 127 -4.83 23.66 -13.43
N ALA A 128 -5.57 22.84 -14.18
CA ALA A 128 -5.78 21.43 -13.86
C ALA A 128 -4.46 20.65 -13.82
N ASN A 129 -3.61 20.81 -14.83
CA ASN A 129 -2.27 20.20 -14.86
C ASN A 129 -1.41 20.62 -13.65
N GLY A 130 -1.53 21.87 -13.20
CA GLY A 130 -0.88 22.36 -11.99
C GLY A 130 -1.39 21.68 -10.71
N LEU A 131 -2.67 21.32 -10.64
CA LEU A 131 -3.24 20.56 -9.54
C LEU A 131 -2.75 19.11 -9.56
N THR A 132 -2.76 18.45 -10.71
CA THR A 132 -2.22 17.09 -10.91
C THR A 132 -0.76 17.01 -10.47
N SER A 133 0.07 17.97 -10.90
CA SER A 133 1.50 18.04 -10.53
C SER A 133 1.75 18.15 -9.02
N ARG A 134 0.78 18.68 -8.27
CA ARG A 134 0.85 18.79 -6.79
C ARG A 134 0.33 17.53 -6.09
N LEU A 135 -0.63 16.84 -6.69
CA LEU A 135 -1.26 15.65 -6.12
C LEU A 135 -0.42 14.40 -6.37
N ASP A 136 0.05 14.17 -7.59
CA ASP A 136 0.75 12.94 -7.99
C ASP A 136 1.94 12.56 -7.09
N PRO A 137 2.77 13.50 -6.60
CA PRO A 137 3.89 13.15 -5.71
C PRO A 137 3.47 12.49 -4.39
N VAL A 138 2.24 12.73 -3.92
CA VAL A 138 1.73 12.16 -2.66
C VAL A 138 0.88 10.91 -2.87
N ILE A 139 0.65 10.47 -4.11
CA ILE A 139 -0.08 9.23 -4.40
C ILE A 139 0.85 8.04 -4.17
N ASP A 140 0.39 7.10 -3.34
CA ASP A 140 0.96 5.77 -3.26
C ASP A 140 0.44 4.92 -4.44
N VAL A 141 1.36 4.41 -5.26
CA VAL A 141 1.08 3.68 -6.50
C VAL A 141 1.27 2.19 -6.33
#